data_AF-A0A8S3H7R0-F1
#
_entry.id   AF-A0A8S3H7R0-F1
#
_cell.length_a   1.000
_cell.length_b   1.000
_cell.length_c   1.000
_cell.angle_alpha   90.00
_cell.angle_beta   90.00
_cell.angle_gamma   90.00
#
_symmetry.space_group_name_H-M   'P 1'
#
loop_
_entity.id
_entity.type
_entity.pdbx_description
1 polymer ?
#
loop_
_entity_poly.entity_id
_entity_poly.type
_entity_poly.pdbx_seq_one_letter_code
_entity_poly.pdbx_strand_id
1 'polypeptide(L)'
;LFHGGRSGGPTWKIEKLKCVFHYFHRITEKMPNGVMTFRRYQLPESCVPKWTESKEPLCEIHITKNKSIEDVTGLLQVDFANKYIGGGVMNEGCVQEEIRFVICPEMLISLLLCEVMKPNECVFLIGCERFSSYRGYSTSFEFRENYIDQTPK
;
A
#
# COMPACT_ATOMS: atom_id res chain seq x y z
N LEU A 1 -24.52 1.91 -11.31
CA LEU A 1 -24.70 3.05 -10.37
C LEU A 1 -23.65 4.16 -10.52
N PHE A 2 -22.99 4.29 -11.67
CA PHE A 2 -22.20 5.49 -12.03
C PHE A 2 -22.43 5.80 -13.50
N HIS A 3 -23.40 6.67 -13.80
CA HIS A 3 -23.53 7.28 -15.13
C HIS A 3 -22.98 8.71 -15.01
N GLY A 4 -21.84 8.94 -15.65
CA GLY A 4 -21.03 10.14 -15.51
C GLY A 4 -21.74 11.43 -15.94
N GLY A 5 -21.71 12.43 -15.05
CA GLY A 5 -22.00 13.81 -15.37
C GLY A 5 -20.92 14.41 -16.27
N ARG A 6 -21.34 15.26 -17.21
CA ARG A 6 -20.51 15.81 -18.30
C ARG A 6 -19.43 16.78 -17.80
N SER A 7 -18.20 16.29 -17.69
CA SER A 7 -16.93 16.86 -18.17
C SER A 7 -15.82 15.97 -17.57
N GLY A 8 -15.06 15.28 -18.43
CA GLY A 8 -14.26 14.11 -18.06
C GLY A 8 -13.16 14.41 -17.04
N GLY A 9 -13.47 14.27 -15.75
CA GLY A 9 -12.47 14.26 -14.69
C GLY A 9 -11.50 13.09 -14.83
N PRO A 10 -10.36 13.11 -14.12
CA PRO A 10 -9.35 12.07 -14.26
C PRO A 10 -9.94 10.69 -13.97
N THR A 11 -9.88 9.78 -14.95
CA THR A 11 -10.48 8.45 -14.89
C THR A 11 -9.99 7.66 -13.68
N TRP A 12 -8.69 7.71 -13.41
CA TRP A 12 -8.05 6.99 -12.30
C TRP A 12 -8.59 7.36 -10.91
N LYS A 13 -9.16 8.56 -10.71
CA LYS A 13 -9.82 8.93 -9.43
C LYS A 13 -11.09 8.11 -9.20
N ILE A 14 -11.88 7.93 -10.26
CA ILE A 14 -13.08 7.08 -10.22
C ILE A 14 -12.65 5.63 -9.91
N GLU A 15 -11.55 5.18 -10.50
CA GLU A 15 -11.03 3.83 -10.28
C GLU A 15 -10.53 3.63 -8.83
N LYS A 16 -9.91 4.64 -8.21
CA LYS A 16 -9.59 4.62 -6.77
C LYS A 16 -10.84 4.54 -5.90
N LEU A 17 -11.86 5.34 -6.22
CA LEU A 17 -13.15 5.30 -5.50
C LEU A 17 -13.82 3.93 -5.61
N LYS A 18 -13.76 3.28 -6.78
CA LYS A 18 -14.25 1.90 -6.94
C LYS A 18 -13.56 0.93 -5.98
N CYS A 19 -12.25 1.02 -5.82
CA CYS A 19 -11.51 0.16 -4.88
C CYS A 19 -11.98 0.37 -3.43
N VAL A 20 -12.14 1.63 -3.00
CA VAL A 20 -12.57 1.98 -1.64
C VAL A 20 -14.02 1.57 -1.38
N PHE A 21 -14.94 1.82 -2.33
CA PHE A 21 -16.32 1.39 -2.22
C PHE A 21 -16.46 -0.13 -2.23
N HIS A 22 -15.63 -0.81 -3.03
CA HIS A 22 -15.57 -2.27 -3.04
C HIS A 22 -15.15 -2.82 -1.66
N TYR A 23 -14.15 -2.21 -1.03
CA TYR A 23 -13.78 -2.56 0.35
C TYR A 23 -14.94 -2.38 1.34
N PHE A 24 -15.60 -1.20 1.34
CA PHE A 24 -16.72 -0.96 2.24
C PHE A 24 -17.87 -1.94 2.01
N HIS A 25 -18.19 -2.23 0.76
CA HIS A 25 -19.18 -3.25 0.42
C HIS A 25 -18.82 -4.60 1.05
N ARG A 26 -17.58 -5.09 0.83
CA ARG A 26 -17.14 -6.38 1.38
C ARG A 26 -17.19 -6.46 2.90
N ILE A 27 -16.70 -5.45 3.62
CA ILE A 27 -16.66 -5.50 5.08
C ILE A 27 -18.05 -5.32 5.71
N THR A 28 -18.98 -4.64 5.03
CA THR A 28 -20.36 -4.50 5.50
C THR A 28 -21.18 -5.77 5.29
N GLU A 29 -20.85 -6.58 4.28
CA GLU A 29 -21.46 -7.91 4.09
C GLU A 29 -20.86 -8.96 5.02
N LYS A 30 -19.54 -8.98 5.17
CA LYS A 30 -18.82 -9.90 6.06
C LYS A 30 -17.62 -9.20 6.67
N MET A 31 -17.73 -8.88 7.94
CA MET A 31 -16.65 -8.25 8.71
C MET A 31 -15.41 -9.16 8.73
N PRO A 32 -14.22 -8.66 8.35
CA PRO A 32 -12.96 -9.35 8.56
C PRO A 32 -12.69 -9.57 10.05
N ASN A 33 -12.11 -10.72 10.40
CA ASN A 33 -11.75 -11.10 11.77
C ASN A 33 -10.24 -11.13 12.03
N GLY A 34 -9.45 -10.57 11.10
CA GLY A 34 -8.00 -10.44 11.23
C GLY A 34 -7.60 -9.29 12.16
N VAL A 35 -6.29 -9.13 12.36
CA VAL A 35 -5.72 -8.04 13.17
C VAL A 35 -4.78 -7.20 12.31
N MET A 36 -4.97 -5.88 12.39
CA MET A 36 -4.08 -4.92 11.75
C MET A 36 -3.13 -4.31 12.79
N THR A 37 -1.82 -4.41 12.57
CA THR A 37 -0.80 -3.78 13.42
C THR A 37 -0.16 -2.62 12.69
N PHE A 38 -0.18 -1.44 13.33
CA PHE A 38 0.49 -0.23 12.89
C PHE A 38 1.68 0.03 13.82
N ARG A 39 2.91 -0.04 13.30
CA ARG A 39 4.11 0.19 14.09
C ARG A 39 4.98 1.26 13.44
N ARG A 40 5.05 2.43 14.08
CA ARG A 40 6.09 3.42 13.78
C ARG A 40 7.38 3.01 14.50
N TYR A 41 8.47 2.93 13.78
CA TYR A 41 9.77 2.54 14.31
C TYR A 41 10.79 3.63 14.02
N GLN A 42 11.51 4.05 15.06
CA GLN A 42 12.66 4.93 14.94
C GLN A 42 13.92 4.12 15.17
N LEU A 43 14.88 4.19 14.23
CA LEU A 43 16.20 3.58 14.39
C LEU A 43 17.01 4.39 15.41
N PRO A 44 17.42 3.79 16.55
CA PRO A 44 18.31 4.47 17.49
C PRO A 44 19.66 4.77 16.84
N GLU A 45 20.26 5.91 17.19
CA GLU A 45 21.56 6.31 16.63
C GLU A 45 22.66 5.29 16.93
N SER A 46 22.63 4.67 18.11
CA SER A 46 23.54 3.58 18.49
C SER A 46 23.40 2.31 17.64
N CYS A 47 22.29 2.15 16.91
CA CYS A 47 22.05 1.02 16.01
C CYS A 47 22.40 1.33 14.56
N VAL A 48 22.80 2.56 14.21
CA VAL A 48 23.20 2.90 12.84
C VAL A 48 24.53 2.21 12.52
N PRO A 49 24.61 1.38 11.47
CA PRO A 49 25.84 0.70 11.11
C PRO A 49 26.93 1.69 10.68
N LYS A 50 28.18 1.41 11.08
CA LYS A 50 29.35 2.08 10.52
C LYS A 50 29.67 1.51 9.14
N TRP A 51 28.99 2.00 8.11
CA TRP A 51 29.02 1.42 6.75
C TRP A 51 30.43 1.24 6.18
N THR A 52 31.35 2.17 6.43
CA THR A 52 32.75 2.09 5.95
C THR A 52 33.60 1.03 6.67
N GLU A 53 33.16 0.58 7.84
CA GLU A 53 33.83 -0.45 8.64
C GLU A 53 33.16 -1.83 8.51
N SER A 54 31.99 -1.89 7.85
CA SER A 54 31.23 -3.13 7.71
C SER A 54 31.98 -4.15 6.86
N LYS A 55 32.04 -5.39 7.36
CA LYS A 55 32.61 -6.56 6.67
C LYS A 55 31.56 -7.64 6.40
N GLU A 56 30.29 -7.32 6.62
CA GLU A 56 29.20 -8.26 6.38
C GLU A 56 29.15 -8.66 4.90
N PRO A 57 29.03 -9.96 4.57
CA PRO A 57 28.90 -10.38 3.19
C PRO A 57 27.59 -9.87 2.58
N LEU A 58 27.57 -9.70 1.26
CA LEU A 58 26.33 -9.43 0.55
C LEU A 58 25.37 -10.62 0.70
N CYS A 59 24.07 -10.33 0.82
CA CYS A 59 23.04 -11.35 0.83
C CYS A 59 22.73 -11.87 -0.58
N GLU A 60 21.99 -12.98 -0.64
CA GLU A 60 21.47 -13.49 -1.91
C GLU A 60 20.45 -12.51 -2.52
N ILE A 61 20.49 -12.36 -3.85
CA ILE A 61 19.62 -11.43 -4.59
C ILE A 61 18.86 -12.20 -5.66
N HIS A 62 17.54 -12.04 -5.66
CA HIS A 62 16.66 -12.51 -6.73
C HIS A 62 16.07 -11.32 -7.51
N ILE A 63 16.23 -11.31 -8.84
CA ILE A 63 15.73 -10.24 -9.71
C ILE A 63 14.74 -10.82 -10.71
N THR A 64 13.55 -10.23 -10.78
CA THR A 64 12.50 -10.60 -11.74
C THR A 64 11.80 -9.36 -12.29
N LYS A 65 11.33 -9.45 -13.53
CA LYS A 65 10.53 -8.42 -14.20
C LYS A 65 9.04 -8.79 -14.33
N ASN A 66 8.67 -9.99 -13.90
CA ASN A 66 7.38 -10.60 -14.22
C ASN A 66 6.36 -10.48 -13.07
N LYS A 67 6.74 -9.91 -11.93
CA LYS A 67 5.88 -9.81 -10.74
C LYS A 67 6.01 -8.42 -10.13
N SER A 68 4.90 -7.90 -9.64
CA SER A 68 4.87 -6.73 -8.76
C SER A 68 5.16 -7.13 -7.31
N ILE A 69 5.46 -6.15 -6.46
CA ILE A 69 5.80 -6.38 -5.04
C ILE A 69 4.62 -7.03 -4.31
N GLU A 70 3.40 -6.54 -4.53
CA GLU A 70 2.15 -7.01 -3.93
C GLU A 70 1.71 -8.40 -4.39
N ASP A 71 2.29 -8.94 -5.47
CA ASP A 71 2.01 -10.29 -5.97
C ASP A 71 2.95 -11.35 -5.38
N VAL A 72 3.93 -10.94 -4.57
CA VAL A 72 4.88 -11.84 -3.91
C VAL A 72 4.55 -11.98 -2.43
N THR A 73 3.94 -13.10 -2.07
CA THR A 73 3.53 -13.42 -0.69
C THR A 73 4.69 -13.91 0.17
N GLY A 74 4.60 -13.70 1.49
CA GLY A 74 5.56 -14.26 2.46
C GLY A 74 6.88 -13.50 2.59
N LEU A 75 7.03 -12.35 1.93
CA LEU A 75 8.18 -11.46 2.05
C LEU A 75 7.79 -10.12 2.69
N LEU A 76 8.77 -9.39 3.21
CA LEU A 76 8.59 -7.99 3.56
C LEU A 76 8.40 -7.19 2.26
N GLN A 77 7.21 -6.63 2.08
CA GLN A 77 6.87 -5.85 0.91
C GLN A 77 7.18 -4.37 1.19
N VAL A 78 8.02 -3.79 0.34
CA VAL A 78 8.44 -2.38 0.48
C VAL A 78 7.43 -1.49 -0.23
N ASP A 79 7.03 -0.43 0.47
CA ASP A 79 6.28 0.68 -0.10
C ASP A 79 7.23 1.85 -0.37
N PHE A 80 7.12 2.46 -1.55
CA PHE A 80 7.91 3.63 -1.96
C PHE A 80 7.27 4.90 -1.43
N ALA A 81 7.24 4.98 -0.10
CA ALA A 81 6.41 5.92 0.63
C ALA A 81 6.88 7.37 0.53
N ASN A 82 5.92 8.29 0.57
CA ASN A 82 6.17 9.67 0.96
C ASN A 82 6.46 9.75 2.47
N LYS A 83 7.20 10.79 2.91
CA LYS A 83 7.38 11.04 4.35
C LYS A 83 6.07 11.23 5.11
N TYR A 84 5.01 11.68 4.43
CA TYR A 84 3.64 11.58 4.89
C TYR A 84 3.05 10.28 4.34
N ILE A 85 2.93 9.25 5.18
CA ILE A 85 2.49 7.91 4.79
C ILE A 85 1.18 7.96 3.98
N GLY A 86 1.13 7.23 2.87
CA GLY A 86 0.03 7.24 1.91
C GLY A 86 0.08 8.38 0.88
N GLY A 87 1.03 9.30 1.00
CA GLY A 87 1.34 10.31 -0.01
C GLY A 87 0.12 11.06 -0.55
N GLY A 88 -0.11 10.95 -1.86
CA GLY A 88 -1.22 11.59 -2.56
C GLY A 88 -2.52 10.78 -2.57
N VAL A 89 -2.69 9.76 -1.72
CA VAL A 89 -3.81 8.79 -1.85
C VAL A 89 -5.19 9.45 -1.71
N MET A 90 -5.32 10.54 -0.96
CA MET A 90 -6.57 11.29 -0.85
C MET A 90 -6.74 12.35 -1.96
N ASN A 91 -5.69 12.59 -2.76
CA ASN A 91 -5.59 13.66 -3.75
C ASN A 91 -5.25 13.08 -5.15
N GLU A 92 -4.27 13.70 -5.83
CA GLU A 92 -3.84 13.43 -7.21
C GLU A 92 -2.93 12.18 -7.37
N GLY A 93 -2.49 11.57 -6.27
CA GLY A 93 -1.52 10.47 -6.31
C GLY A 93 -2.14 9.17 -6.82
N CYS A 94 -1.43 8.48 -7.71
CA CYS A 94 -1.83 7.19 -8.28
C CYS A 94 -0.62 6.38 -8.76
N VAL A 95 0.48 6.42 -8.00
CA VAL A 95 1.67 5.62 -8.26
C VAL A 95 1.71 4.45 -7.27
N GLN A 96 2.86 3.79 -7.09
CA GLN A 96 2.94 2.55 -6.33
C GLN A 96 2.35 2.66 -4.91
N GLU A 97 2.67 3.72 -4.14
CA GLU A 97 2.15 3.94 -2.78
C GLU A 97 0.62 4.07 -2.79
N GLU A 98 0.06 5.00 -3.58
CA GLU A 98 -1.39 5.23 -3.54
C GLU A 98 -2.19 4.05 -4.09
N ILE A 99 -1.66 3.36 -5.11
CA ILE A 99 -2.25 2.13 -5.63
C ILE A 99 -2.32 1.08 -4.52
N ARG A 100 -1.22 0.90 -3.77
CA ARG A 100 -1.18 -0.08 -2.68
C ARG A 100 -2.22 0.24 -1.61
N PHE A 101 -2.36 1.51 -1.24
CA PHE A 101 -3.32 1.93 -0.22
C PHE A 101 -4.77 1.76 -0.67
N VAL A 102 -5.11 1.95 -1.95
CA VAL A 102 -6.50 1.77 -2.40
C VAL A 102 -6.87 0.31 -2.64
N ILE A 103 -5.92 -0.58 -2.96
CA ILE A 103 -6.20 -2.02 -3.07
C ILE A 103 -6.21 -2.72 -1.70
N CYS A 104 -5.55 -2.14 -0.70
CA CYS A 104 -5.55 -2.56 0.71
C CYS A 104 -6.07 -1.43 1.64
N PRO A 105 -7.36 -1.03 1.59
CA PRO A 105 -7.83 0.21 2.22
C PRO A 105 -7.71 0.32 3.74
N GLU A 106 -7.49 -0.79 4.45
CA GLU A 106 -7.17 -0.78 5.88
C GLU A 106 -5.91 0.04 6.19
N MET A 107 -4.98 0.12 5.22
CA MET A 107 -3.77 0.94 5.31
C MET A 107 -4.09 2.44 5.43
N LEU A 108 -5.25 2.92 4.93
CA LEU A 108 -5.64 4.34 5.02
C LEU A 108 -5.75 4.84 6.46
N ILE A 109 -5.94 3.95 7.43
CA ILE A 109 -5.96 4.29 8.87
C ILE A 109 -4.60 4.87 9.30
N SER A 110 -3.49 4.51 8.63
CA SER A 110 -2.18 5.05 8.98
C SER A 110 -2.09 6.57 8.79
N LEU A 111 -2.87 7.16 7.87
CA LEU A 111 -2.92 8.62 7.66
C LEU A 111 -3.44 9.35 8.91
N LEU A 112 -4.30 8.69 9.70
CA LEU A 112 -4.82 9.22 10.95
C LEU A 112 -3.83 9.02 12.11
N LEU A 113 -3.13 7.89 12.12
CA LEU A 113 -2.32 7.46 13.27
C LEU A 113 -0.86 7.93 13.22
N CYS A 114 -0.32 8.21 12.04
CA CYS A 114 1.12 8.44 11.84
C CYS A 114 1.41 9.87 11.37
N GLU A 115 2.12 10.64 12.19
CA GLU A 115 2.72 11.93 11.78
C GLU A 115 3.84 11.73 10.73
N VAL A 116 4.30 12.82 10.10
CA VAL A 116 5.43 12.83 9.16
C VAL A 116 6.64 12.04 9.67
N MET A 117 7.18 11.14 8.84
CA MET A 117 8.37 10.34 9.15
C MET A 117 9.63 11.20 9.10
N LYS A 118 10.50 11.05 10.10
CA LYS A 118 11.86 11.59 10.12
C LYS A 118 12.82 10.70 9.30
N PRO A 119 14.03 11.17 8.96
CA PRO A 119 14.99 10.38 8.17
C PRO A 119 15.41 9.03 8.79
N ASN A 120 15.25 8.87 10.11
CA ASN A 120 15.56 7.63 10.82
C ASN A 120 14.31 6.84 11.24
N GLU A 121 13.16 7.10 10.62
CA GLU A 121 11.90 6.42 10.94
C GLU A 121 11.33 5.66 9.75
N CYS A 122 10.58 4.61 10.05
CA CYS A 122 9.72 3.91 9.11
C CYS A 122 8.40 3.50 9.77
N VAL A 123 7.43 3.08 8.95
CA VAL A 123 6.14 2.56 9.40
C VAL A 123 5.95 1.14 8.86
N PHE A 124 5.62 0.21 9.75
CA PHE A 124 5.21 -1.14 9.40
C PHE A 124 3.68 -1.25 9.50
N LEU A 125 3.09 -1.78 8.43
CA LEU A 125 1.67 -2.09 8.31
C LEU A 125 1.54 -3.60 8.12
N ILE A 126 1.14 -4.31 9.17
CA ILE A 126 1.13 -5.79 9.20
C ILE A 126 -0.30 -6.30 9.36
N GLY A 127 -0.71 -7.22 8.49
CA GLY A 127 -2.02 -7.87 8.53
C GLY A 127 -3.07 -7.27 7.59
N CYS A 128 -2.68 -6.37 6.67
CA CYS A 128 -3.63 -5.77 5.73
C CYS A 128 -4.10 -6.79 4.69
N GLU A 129 -5.40 -6.81 4.42
CA GLU A 129 -5.99 -7.64 3.36
C GLU A 129 -6.01 -6.86 2.04
N ARG A 130 -5.65 -7.53 0.93
CA ARG A 130 -5.90 -7.00 -0.41
C ARG A 130 -7.35 -7.28 -0.81
N PHE A 131 -8.11 -6.22 -1.07
CA PHE A 131 -9.51 -6.33 -1.46
C PHE A 131 -9.71 -6.22 -2.97
N SER A 132 -8.84 -5.51 -3.68
CA SER A 132 -9.07 -5.20 -5.10
C SER A 132 -7.92 -5.67 -5.97
N SER A 133 -8.27 -6.23 -7.13
CA SER A 133 -7.34 -6.40 -8.24
C SER A 133 -7.41 -5.16 -9.14
N TYR A 134 -6.34 -4.90 -9.88
CA TYR A 134 -6.22 -3.71 -10.71
C TYR A 134 -5.36 -3.99 -11.95
N ARG A 135 -5.38 -3.06 -12.90
CA ARG A 135 -4.39 -2.98 -13.98
C ARG A 135 -3.95 -1.55 -14.19
N GLY A 136 -2.89 -1.37 -14.99
CA GLY A 136 -2.36 -0.06 -15.32
C GLY A 136 -1.64 0.60 -14.15
N TYR A 137 -1.22 1.83 -14.37
CA TYR A 137 -0.42 2.62 -13.44
C TYR A 137 -0.63 4.10 -13.71
N SER A 138 -0.56 4.95 -12.67
CA SER A 138 -0.78 6.39 -12.82
C SER A 138 -2.12 6.66 -13.51
N THR A 139 -2.12 7.45 -14.58
CA THR A 139 -3.32 7.84 -15.33
C THR A 139 -4.07 6.68 -15.97
N SER A 140 -3.43 5.51 -16.12
CA SER A 140 -4.03 4.28 -16.68
C SER A 140 -4.54 3.31 -15.61
N PHE A 141 -4.43 3.66 -14.33
CA PHE A 141 -4.91 2.82 -13.24
C PHE A 141 -6.41 2.53 -13.37
N GLU A 142 -6.77 1.26 -13.25
CA GLU A 142 -8.14 0.77 -13.39
C GLU A 142 -8.44 -0.33 -12.37
N PHE A 143 -9.53 -0.17 -11.63
CA PHE A 143 -10.08 -1.22 -10.79
C PHE A 143 -10.61 -2.34 -11.67
N ARG A 144 -10.32 -3.60 -11.31
CA ARG A 144 -10.75 -4.75 -12.12
C ARG A 144 -11.88 -5.49 -11.44
N GLU A 145 -11.56 -6.21 -10.38
CA GLU A 145 -12.50 -7.10 -9.72
C GLU A 145 -12.08 -7.36 -8.27
N ASN A 146 -12.96 -8.05 -7.55
CA ASN A 146 -12.70 -8.51 -6.20
C ASN A 146 -11.43 -9.38 -6.16
N TYR A 147 -10.54 -9.10 -5.21
CA TYR A 147 -9.40 -9.95 -4.90
C TYR A 147 -9.71 -10.77 -3.65
N ILE A 148 -9.65 -12.10 -3.78
CA ILE A 148 -9.74 -13.01 -2.63
C ILE A 148 -8.33 -13.25 -2.14
N ASP A 149 -7.97 -12.57 -1.06
CA ASP A 149 -6.66 -12.74 -0.43
C ASP A 149 -6.56 -14.13 0.22
N GLN A 150 -5.54 -14.88 -0.19
CA GLN A 150 -5.24 -16.22 0.28
C GLN A 150 -4.13 -16.23 1.34
N THR A 151 -3.63 -15.05 1.75
CA THR A 151 -2.60 -14.94 2.77
C THR A 151 -3.12 -15.50 4.11
N PRO A 152 -2.38 -16.38 4.79
CA PRO A 152 -2.78 -16.90 6.10
C PRO A 152 -3.04 -15.76 7.10
N LYS A 153 -4.16 -15.85 7.83
CA LYS A 153 -4.58 -14.90 8.86
C LYS A 153 -4.04 -15.26 10.23
#